data_AF-A0A815ZYD2-F1
#
_entry.id   AF-A0A815ZYD2-F1
#
_cell.length_a   1.000
_cell.length_b   1.000
_cell.length_c   1.000
_cell.angle_alpha   90.00
_cell.angle_beta   90.00
_cell.angle_gamma   90.00
#
_symmetry.space_group_name_H-M   'P 1'
#
loop_
_entity.id
_entity.type
_entity.pdbx_description
1 polymer ?
#
loop_
_entity_poly.entity_id
_entity_poly.type
_entity_poly.pdbx_seq_one_letter_code
_entity_poly.pdbx_strand_id
1 'polypeptide(L)'
;MKIIYQLSSMSYQFIHGRTSLIANITLSCSTPDSIPAIQLKNEIKAHAAITDESTSTIIHSTLRTYPLSDAGQHPKNEPLMLMIQRQRTTETVDADGRLPDKLRKTYRDKGFILHEDKKLIIFTKKTNLSILKQNKHWFADRTFKVCLDDYYQLFTL
;
A
#
# COMPACT_ATOMS: atom_id res chain seq x y z
N MET A 1 -4.81 -32.37 -7.27
CA MET A 1 -3.86 -31.89 -6.25
C MET A 1 -4.62 -30.93 -5.33
N LYS A 2 -5.08 -31.41 -4.17
CA LYS A 2 -5.76 -30.60 -3.13
C LYS A 2 -4.69 -30.02 -2.22
N ILE A 3 -4.55 -28.70 -2.18
CA ILE A 3 -3.76 -28.02 -1.14
C ILE A 3 -4.77 -27.56 -0.10
N ILE A 4 -4.81 -28.25 1.04
CA ILE A 4 -5.58 -27.87 2.22
C ILE A 4 -4.60 -27.11 3.13
N TYR A 5 -4.81 -25.81 3.35
CA TYR A 5 -4.09 -25.10 4.40
C TYR A 5 -4.86 -25.22 5.71
N GLN A 6 -4.37 -26.08 6.59
CA GLN A 6 -4.75 -26.12 7.99
C GLN A 6 -3.93 -25.04 8.71
N LEU A 7 -4.58 -23.94 9.08
CA LEU A 7 -3.99 -22.87 9.90
C LEU A 7 -3.80 -23.39 11.33
N SER A 8 -2.70 -24.12 11.57
CA SER A 8 -2.19 -24.37 12.91
C SER A 8 -1.19 -23.28 13.26
N SER A 9 -1.47 -22.57 14.35
CA SER A 9 -0.61 -21.61 15.07
C SER A 9 0.88 -21.75 14.75
N MET A 10 1.44 -20.83 13.95
CA MET A 10 2.89 -20.71 13.77
C MET A 10 3.40 -19.51 14.57
N SER A 11 3.98 -19.82 15.72
CA SER A 11 4.92 -18.98 16.46
C SER A 11 6.20 -18.79 15.64
N TYR A 12 6.56 -17.54 15.37
CA TYR A 12 7.77 -17.17 14.63
C TYR A 12 9.01 -17.26 15.53
N GLN A 13 9.98 -18.09 15.14
CA GLN A 13 11.37 -18.00 15.62
C GLN A 13 12.25 -17.43 14.52
N PHE A 14 12.96 -16.35 14.85
CA PHE A 14 13.96 -15.70 14.00
C PHE A 14 15.26 -16.51 14.06
N ILE A 15 15.75 -17.00 12.92
CA ILE A 15 17.08 -17.61 12.82
C ILE A 15 17.96 -16.69 11.95
N HIS A 16 19.05 -16.23 12.54
CA HIS A 16 20.08 -15.42 11.88
C HIS A 16 20.99 -16.27 10.99
N GLY A 17 21.32 -15.75 9.81
CA GLY A 17 22.58 -16.09 9.14
C GLY A 17 22.48 -16.25 7.63
N ARG A 18 22.76 -15.17 6.87
CA ARG A 18 23.88 -15.07 5.91
C ARG A 18 23.75 -13.82 5.02
N THR A 19 24.89 -13.13 4.94
CA THR A 19 25.37 -12.12 3.99
C THR A 19 24.43 -11.72 2.84
N SER A 20 23.89 -10.51 2.94
CA SER A 20 23.19 -9.80 1.84
C SER A 20 23.92 -8.49 1.53
N LEU A 21 24.05 -8.19 0.24
CA LEU A 21 24.49 -6.90 -0.30
C LEU A 21 23.66 -5.77 0.33
N ILE A 22 24.32 -4.90 1.09
CA ILE A 22 23.71 -3.74 1.72
C ILE A 22 23.55 -2.66 0.64
N ALA A 23 22.38 -2.65 -0.02
CA ALA A 23 21.89 -1.39 -0.56
C ALA A 23 21.57 -0.51 0.64
N ASN A 24 22.29 0.61 0.79
CA ASN A 24 21.95 1.66 1.76
C ASN A 24 20.60 2.27 1.35
N ILE A 25 19.52 1.58 1.66
CA ILE A 25 18.19 2.17 1.74
C ILE A 25 18.27 3.02 2.99
N THR A 26 18.44 4.33 2.81
CA THR A 26 18.20 5.31 3.85
C THR A 26 16.73 5.21 4.21
N LEU A 27 16.40 4.26 5.08
CA LEU A 27 15.13 4.20 5.79
C LEU A 27 15.11 5.46 6.64
N SER A 28 14.59 6.55 6.06
CA SER A 28 14.23 7.75 6.81
C SER A 28 13.21 7.29 7.84
N CYS A 29 13.67 7.06 9.06
CA CYS A 29 12.82 6.73 10.18
C CYS A 29 11.90 7.94 10.35
N SER A 30 10.63 7.80 9.94
CA SER A 30 9.67 8.89 10.02
C SER A 30 9.48 9.22 11.50
N THR A 31 9.89 10.41 11.90
CA THR A 31 9.49 10.97 13.19
C THR A 31 7.97 10.94 13.26
N PRO A 32 7.38 10.53 14.41
CA PRO A 32 5.93 10.50 14.54
C PRO A 32 5.36 11.88 14.21
N ASP A 33 4.36 11.92 13.32
CA ASP A 33 3.69 13.17 12.97
C ASP A 33 3.05 13.78 14.22
N SER A 34 3.09 15.11 14.33
CA SER A 34 2.36 15.81 15.38
C SER A 34 0.85 15.70 15.18
N ILE A 35 0.07 15.83 16.25
CA ILE A 35 -1.40 15.78 16.19
C ILE A 35 -1.96 16.80 15.17
N PRO A 36 -1.49 18.07 15.14
CA PRO A 36 -1.96 19.04 14.14
C PRO A 36 -1.66 18.63 12.68
N ALA A 37 -0.48 18.07 12.42
CA ALA A 37 -0.12 17.59 11.08
C ALA A 37 -0.98 16.41 10.64
N ILE A 38 -1.36 15.52 11.57
CA ILE A 38 -2.28 14.40 11.30
C ILE A 38 -3.68 14.93 10.96
N GLN A 39 -4.18 15.91 11.71
CA GLN A 39 -5.49 16.54 11.47
C GLN A 39 -5.54 17.21 10.10
N LEU A 40 -4.52 17.99 9.75
CA LEU A 40 -4.40 18.63 8.44
C LEU A 40 -4.39 17.60 7.30
N LYS A 41 -3.62 16.51 7.44
CA LYS A 41 -3.62 15.42 6.44
C LYS A 41 -4.99 14.79 6.27
N ASN A 42 -5.74 14.61 7.35
CA ASN A 42 -7.09 14.02 7.30
C ASN A 42 -8.10 14.98 6.66
N GLU A 43 -8.02 16.28 6.96
CA GLU A 43 -8.86 17.31 6.34
C GLU A 43 -8.63 17.37 4.82
N ILE A 44 -7.35 17.40 4.39
CA ILE A 44 -6.99 17.37 2.97
C ILE A 44 -7.55 16.11 2.28
N LYS A 45 -7.44 14.94 2.93
CA LYS A 45 -7.99 13.68 2.38
C LYS A 45 -9.51 13.75 2.25
N ALA A 46 -10.22 14.24 3.27
CA ALA A 46 -11.66 14.36 3.25
C ALA A 46 -12.11 15.33 2.14
N HIS A 47 -11.44 16.48 2.02
CA HIS A 47 -11.74 17.46 0.98
C HIS A 47 -11.49 16.91 -0.43
N ALA A 48 -10.37 16.20 -0.63
CA ALA A 48 -10.03 15.56 -1.89
C ALA A 48 -10.96 14.41 -2.29
N ALA A 49 -11.63 13.77 -1.33
CA ALA A 49 -12.60 12.70 -1.59
C ALA A 49 -13.98 13.23 -2.05
N ILE A 50 -14.32 14.46 -1.67
CA ILE A 50 -15.65 15.05 -1.92
C ILE A 50 -15.63 15.97 -3.14
N THR A 51 -14.50 16.63 -3.42
CA THR A 51 -14.43 17.71 -4.42
C THR A 51 -13.52 17.39 -5.60
N ASP A 52 -13.89 17.94 -6.76
CA ASP A 52 -13.12 17.87 -8.01
C ASP A 52 -12.13 19.04 -8.19
N GLU A 53 -11.87 19.82 -7.14
CA GLU A 53 -10.97 20.98 -7.20
C GLU A 53 -9.53 20.60 -7.60
N SER A 54 -8.71 21.54 -8.06
CA SER A 54 -7.30 21.21 -8.32
C SER A 54 -6.56 20.85 -7.03
N THR A 55 -5.56 19.96 -7.11
CA THR A 55 -4.71 19.59 -5.95
C THR A 55 -4.09 20.82 -5.28
N SER A 56 -3.67 21.80 -6.08
CA SER A 56 -3.10 23.06 -5.59
C SER A 56 -4.14 23.87 -4.80
N THR A 57 -5.37 23.98 -5.31
CA THR A 57 -6.47 24.68 -4.65
C THR A 57 -6.76 24.08 -3.28
N ILE A 58 -6.87 22.76 -3.19
CA ILE A 58 -7.12 22.04 -1.93
C ILE A 58 -5.99 22.29 -0.93
N ILE A 59 -4.73 22.18 -1.35
CA ILE A 59 -3.60 22.40 -0.45
C ILE A 59 -3.60 23.86 0.05
N HIS A 60 -3.76 24.84 -0.84
CA HIS A 60 -3.72 26.25 -0.46
C HIS A 60 -4.90 26.68 0.40
N SER A 61 -6.11 26.21 0.12
CA SER A 61 -7.29 26.54 0.93
C SER A 61 -7.17 25.99 2.35
N THR A 62 -6.72 24.73 2.48
CA THR A 62 -6.55 24.08 3.79
C THR A 62 -5.37 24.65 4.58
N LEU A 63 -4.25 24.99 3.92
CA LEU A 63 -3.12 25.62 4.60
C LEU A 63 -3.41 27.04 5.07
N ARG A 64 -4.37 27.75 4.44
CA ARG A 64 -4.76 29.11 4.82
C ARG A 64 -5.51 29.15 6.15
N THR A 65 -6.25 28.10 6.47
CA THR A 65 -6.99 27.97 7.74
C THR A 65 -6.14 27.41 8.87
N TYR A 66 -4.94 26.92 8.57
CA TYR A 66 -4.06 26.27 9.54
C TYR A 66 -3.39 27.30 10.49
N PRO A 67 -3.28 27.00 11.81
CA PRO A 67 -2.71 27.94 12.78
C PRO A 67 -1.26 28.31 12.49
N LEU A 68 -0.94 29.60 12.55
CA LEU A 68 0.42 30.09 12.31
C LEU A 68 1.42 29.60 13.37
N SER A 69 0.95 29.29 14.58
CA SER A 69 1.74 28.70 15.66
C SER A 69 2.40 27.37 15.28
N ASP A 70 1.78 26.63 14.35
CA ASP A 70 2.20 25.28 13.97
C ASP A 70 2.87 25.25 12.58
N ALA A 71 3.17 26.41 11.98
CA ALA A 71 3.68 26.53 10.62
C ALA A 71 4.98 25.76 10.36
N GLY A 72 5.83 25.62 11.39
CA GLY A 72 7.08 24.85 11.31
C GLY A 72 6.89 23.34 11.15
N GLN A 73 5.68 22.83 11.40
CA GLN A 73 5.34 21.41 11.31
C GLN A 73 4.64 21.04 10.00
N HIS A 74 4.59 21.95 9.04
CA HIS A 74 3.90 21.71 7.78
C HIS A 74 4.52 20.54 7.00
N PRO A 75 3.72 19.54 6.61
CA PRO A 75 4.18 18.54 5.66
C PRO A 75 4.52 19.21 4.33
N LYS A 76 5.58 18.73 3.67
CA LYS A 76 5.98 19.22 2.35
C LYS A 76 4.84 19.02 1.35
N ASN A 77 4.70 19.97 0.41
CA ASN A 77 3.62 19.94 -0.59
C ASN A 77 3.65 18.68 -1.47
N GLU A 78 4.82 18.18 -1.85
CA GLU A 78 4.95 17.02 -2.74
C GLU A 78 4.31 15.73 -2.15
N PRO A 79 4.60 15.31 -0.91
CA PRO A 79 3.85 14.23 -0.25
C PRO A 79 2.34 14.45 -0.19
N LEU A 80 1.87 15.68 0.04
CA LEU A 80 0.44 16.00 0.07
C LEU A 80 -0.20 15.86 -1.31
N MET A 81 0.50 16.29 -2.37
CA MET A 81 0.02 16.12 -3.74
C MET A 81 -0.14 14.65 -4.11
N LEU A 82 0.86 13.82 -3.80
CA LEU A 82 0.79 12.37 -4.03
C LEU A 82 -0.35 11.73 -3.24
N MET A 83 -0.59 12.19 -2.01
CA MET A 83 -1.69 11.73 -1.19
C MET A 83 -3.06 12.05 -1.82
N ILE A 84 -3.26 13.29 -2.28
CA ILE A 84 -4.50 13.71 -2.96
C ILE A 84 -4.71 12.91 -4.25
N GLN A 85 -3.66 12.73 -5.05
CA GLN A 85 -3.73 11.91 -6.27
C GLN A 85 -4.15 10.48 -5.94
N ARG A 86 -3.51 9.85 -4.95
CA ARG A 86 -3.89 8.49 -4.51
C ARG A 86 -5.33 8.41 -4.03
N GLN A 87 -5.80 9.43 -3.30
CA GLN A 87 -7.18 9.48 -2.82
C GLN A 87 -8.18 9.49 -3.99
N ARG A 88 -7.88 10.23 -5.05
CA ARG A 88 -8.74 10.33 -6.25
C ARG A 88 -8.64 9.14 -7.19
N THR A 89 -7.47 8.52 -7.27
CA THR A 89 -7.28 7.28 -8.04
C THR A 89 -7.75 6.05 -7.25
N THR A 90 -8.59 6.21 -6.23
CA THR A 90 -9.25 5.07 -5.59
C THR A 90 -10.18 4.44 -6.60
N GLU A 91 -9.66 3.46 -7.33
CA GLU A 91 -10.46 2.71 -8.28
C GLU A 91 -11.54 1.99 -7.50
N THR A 92 -12.79 2.22 -7.91
CA THR A 92 -13.93 1.51 -7.35
C THR A 92 -13.70 0.03 -7.57
N VAL A 93 -13.66 -0.74 -6.48
CA VAL A 93 -13.72 -2.20 -6.54
C VAL A 93 -14.98 -2.57 -7.30
N ASP A 94 -14.92 -3.59 -8.16
CA ASP A 94 -16.09 -4.04 -8.91
C ASP A 94 -17.22 -4.43 -7.93
N ALA A 95 -18.48 -4.36 -8.35
CA ALA A 95 -19.63 -4.68 -7.50
C ALA A 95 -19.55 -6.06 -6.82
N ASP A 96 -18.78 -6.98 -7.41
CA ASP A 96 -18.53 -8.34 -6.90
C ASP A 96 -17.44 -8.40 -5.81
N GLY A 97 -16.90 -7.26 -5.37
CA GLY A 97 -15.74 -7.20 -4.46
C GLY A 97 -14.43 -7.65 -5.12
N ARG A 98 -14.41 -7.68 -6.45
CA ARG A 98 -13.30 -8.14 -7.27
C ARG A 98 -12.41 -6.98 -7.68
N LEU A 99 -11.10 -7.24 -7.78
CA LEU A 99 -10.15 -6.22 -8.23
C LEU A 99 -10.44 -5.84 -9.70
N PRO A 100 -10.51 -4.56 -10.09
CA PRO A 100 -10.77 -4.15 -11.47
C PRO A 100 -9.81 -4.78 -12.48
N ASP A 101 -10.31 -5.16 -13.66
CA ASP A 101 -9.55 -5.86 -14.71
C ASP A 101 -8.23 -5.18 -15.12
N LYS A 102 -8.19 -3.84 -15.05
CA LYS A 102 -6.97 -3.04 -15.30
C LYS A 102 -5.85 -3.30 -14.29
N LEU A 103 -6.19 -3.53 -13.02
CA LEU A 103 -5.22 -3.85 -11.97
C LEU A 103 -4.82 -5.34 -11.98
N ARG A 104 -5.58 -6.19 -12.69
CA ARG A 104 -5.26 -7.62 -12.83
C ARG A 104 -4.15 -7.88 -13.83
N LYS A 105 -3.76 -6.87 -14.60
CA LYS A 105 -2.78 -6.95 -15.68
C LYS A 105 -1.54 -6.14 -15.31
N THR A 106 -0.38 -6.66 -15.70
CA THR A 106 0.85 -5.87 -15.71
C THR A 106 0.80 -4.78 -16.78
N TYR A 107 1.74 -3.84 -16.76
CA TYR A 107 1.91 -2.82 -17.81
C TYR A 107 2.11 -3.37 -19.24
N ARG A 108 2.38 -4.68 -19.39
CA ARG A 108 2.48 -5.39 -20.68
C ARG A 108 1.24 -6.24 -21.00
N ASP A 109 0.11 -5.92 -20.38
CA ASP A 109 -1.16 -6.65 -20.49
C ASP A 109 -1.11 -8.13 -20.11
N LYS A 110 -0.05 -8.58 -19.42
CA LYS A 110 0.04 -9.96 -18.92
C LYS A 110 -0.72 -10.08 -17.61
N GLY A 111 -1.57 -11.10 -17.49
CA GLY A 111 -2.28 -11.42 -16.24
C GLY A 111 -1.31 -11.62 -15.08
N PHE A 112 -1.58 -10.94 -13.98
CA PHE A 112 -0.72 -10.86 -12.79
C PHE A 112 -1.40 -11.39 -11.52
N ILE A 113 -2.69 -11.74 -11.59
CA ILE A 113 -3.40 -12.40 -10.50
C ILE A 113 -3.37 -13.90 -10.72
N LEU A 114 -2.85 -14.63 -9.74
CA LEU A 114 -2.89 -16.08 -9.73
C LEU A 114 -4.14 -16.60 -9.04
N HIS A 115 -4.47 -16.00 -7.90
CA HIS A 115 -5.54 -16.46 -7.03
C HIS A 115 -6.17 -15.28 -6.31
N GLU A 116 -7.50 -15.27 -6.28
CA GLU A 116 -8.31 -14.28 -5.61
C GLU A 116 -9.37 -15.04 -4.81
N ASP A 117 -9.27 -14.95 -3.49
CA ASP A 117 -10.26 -15.44 -2.53
C ASP A 117 -10.66 -14.28 -1.60
N LYS A 118 -11.77 -14.43 -0.87
CA LYS A 118 -12.34 -13.41 0.02
C LYS A 118 -11.36 -12.86 1.06
N LYS A 119 -10.32 -13.63 1.41
CA LYS A 119 -9.34 -13.27 2.46
C LYS A 119 -7.91 -13.10 1.92
N LEU A 120 -7.66 -13.48 0.67
CA LEU A 120 -6.30 -13.62 0.15
C LEU A 120 -6.27 -13.33 -1.35
N ILE A 121 -5.41 -12.41 -1.75
CA ILE A 121 -5.10 -12.15 -3.15
C ILE A 121 -3.61 -12.41 -3.36
N ILE A 122 -3.29 -13.33 -4.28
CA ILE A 122 -1.92 -13.66 -4.65
C ILE A 122 -1.61 -13.06 -6.01
N PHE A 123 -0.73 -12.08 -6.00
CA PHE A 123 -0.20 -11.45 -7.20
C PHE A 123 1.08 -12.16 -7.65
N THR A 124 1.00 -12.92 -8.74
CA THR A 124 2.19 -13.55 -9.33
C THR A 124 1.97 -13.88 -10.80
N LYS A 125 3.07 -13.98 -11.55
CA LYS A 125 3.05 -14.45 -12.94
C LYS A 125 3.04 -15.97 -12.97
N LYS A 126 2.42 -16.56 -14.00
CA LYS A 126 2.48 -18.02 -14.23
C LYS A 126 3.93 -18.55 -14.26
N THR A 127 4.88 -17.77 -14.76
CA THR A 127 6.30 -18.14 -14.80
C THR A 127 6.95 -18.24 -13.43
N ASN A 128 6.42 -17.54 -12.43
CA ASN A 128 7.00 -17.47 -11.09
C ASN A 128 6.38 -18.54 -10.16
N LEU A 129 5.35 -19.25 -10.62
CA LEU A 129 4.76 -20.38 -9.90
C LEU A 129 5.74 -21.51 -9.61
N SER A 130 6.68 -21.76 -10.51
CA SER A 130 7.72 -22.75 -10.30
C SER A 130 8.64 -22.35 -9.14
N ILE A 131 9.00 -21.07 -9.06
CA ILE A 131 9.82 -20.48 -7.99
C ILE A 131 9.06 -20.59 -6.65
N LEU A 132 7.77 -20.27 -6.65
CA LEU A 132 6.91 -20.42 -5.47
C LEU A 132 6.86 -21.86 -4.96
N LYS A 133 6.75 -22.82 -5.87
CA LYS A 133 6.71 -24.24 -5.54
C LYS A 133 8.04 -24.78 -4.99
N GLN A 134 9.16 -24.23 -5.45
CA GLN A 134 10.50 -24.66 -5.03
C GLN A 134 10.90 -24.11 -3.66
N ASN A 135 10.37 -22.95 -3.26
CA ASN A 135 10.73 -22.31 -2.00
C ASN A 135 9.80 -22.73 -0.86
N LYS A 136 10.38 -23.28 0.21
CA LYS A 136 9.65 -23.71 1.42
C LYS A 136 9.16 -22.54 2.28
N HIS A 137 9.81 -21.38 2.18
CA HIS A 137 9.53 -20.20 3.00
C HIS A 137 9.35 -18.98 2.12
N TRP A 138 8.26 -18.25 2.33
CA TRP A 138 7.92 -17.04 1.58
C TRP A 138 7.92 -15.87 2.56
N PHE A 139 8.45 -14.74 2.12
CA PHE A 139 8.48 -13.51 2.90
C PHE A 139 7.50 -12.52 2.27
N ALA A 140 6.52 -12.06 3.04
CA ALA A 140 5.63 -11.00 2.61
C ALA A 140 6.39 -9.67 2.67
N ASP A 141 6.60 -9.05 1.52
CA ASP A 141 7.10 -7.68 1.48
C ASP A 141 5.94 -6.72 1.79
N ARG A 142 6.11 -5.85 2.81
CA ARG A 142 5.08 -4.91 3.28
C ARG A 142 4.99 -3.64 2.41
N THR A 143 5.53 -3.67 1.20
CA THR A 143 5.70 -2.49 0.34
C THR A 143 4.37 -1.87 -0.11
N PHE A 144 3.24 -2.58 -0.01
CA PHE A 144 1.92 -2.04 -0.31
C PHE A 144 1.08 -1.90 0.96
N LYS A 145 0.77 -0.64 1.33
CA LYS A 145 -0.12 -0.27 2.44
C LYS A 145 -1.60 -0.22 2.02
N VAL A 146 -1.93 -0.80 0.87
CA VAL A 146 -3.27 -0.80 0.26
C VAL A 146 -3.81 -2.23 0.28
N CYS A 147 -3.80 -2.86 1.46
CA CYS A 147 -4.78 -3.88 1.75
C CYS A 147 -5.92 -3.19 2.48
N LEU A 148 -7.15 -3.43 2.03
CA LEU A 148 -8.32 -3.27 2.89
C LEU A 148 -8.04 -4.00 4.21
N ASP A 149 -8.54 -3.48 5.34
CA ASP A 149 -8.17 -3.94 6.70
C ASP A 149 -8.34 -5.47 6.92
N ASP A 150 -9.05 -6.16 6.02
CA ASP A 150 -9.34 -7.60 6.07
C ASP A 150 -8.45 -8.51 5.20
N TYR A 151 -7.46 -7.98 4.47
CA TYR A 151 -6.65 -8.76 3.53
C TYR A 151 -5.19 -8.90 3.94
N TYR A 152 -4.64 -10.10 3.74
CA TYR A 152 -3.19 -10.33 3.79
C TYR A 152 -2.61 -10.25 2.38
N GLN A 153 -1.67 -9.32 2.17
CA GLN A 153 -0.92 -9.25 0.92
C GLN A 153 0.37 -10.07 1.03
N LEU A 154 0.48 -11.12 0.23
CA LEU A 154 1.75 -11.80 0.00
C LEU A 154 2.27 -11.44 -1.39
N PHE A 155 3.45 -10.81 -1.41
CA PHE A 155 4.23 -10.69 -2.63
C PHE A 155 5.30 -11.73 -2.69
N THR A 156 5.50 -12.28 -3.88
CA THR A 156 6.63 -13.12 -4.21
C THR A 156 7.22 -12.62 -5.51
N LEU A 157 8.51 -12.27 -5.49
CA LEU A 157 9.27 -11.89 -6.67
C LEU A 157 9.25 -12.98 -7.74
#